data_AF-A0A6G9YWY3-F1
#
_entry.id   AF-A0A6G9YWY3-F1
#
_cell.length_a   1.000
_cell.length_b   1.000
_cell.length_c   1.000
_cell.angle_alpha   90.00
_cell.angle_beta   90.00
_cell.angle_gamma   90.00
#
_symmetry.space_group_name_H-M   'P 1'
#
loop_
_entity.id
_entity.type
_entity.pdbx_description
1 polymer ?
#
loop_
_entity_poly.entity_id
_entity_poly.type
_entity_poly.pdbx_seq_one_letter_code
_entity_poly.pdbx_strand_id
1 'polypeptide(L)'
;MHFYKSTNIHFYKSTYSGGDQTCVEVAHRDDVVLIRDSKYAGPVDEQPVVSLSSAHWTALLDLASSNASGQVDSVTVSVHPDGGATITGRDAALVYTPAEWDAFTKGVADGQFDRRA
;
A
#
# COMPACT_ATOMS: atom_id res chain seq x y z
N MET A 1 3.60 -31.46 17.16
CA MET A 1 3.66 -30.04 17.53
C MET A 1 4.08 -29.27 16.29
N HIS A 2 3.10 -28.79 15.52
CA HIS A 2 3.35 -28.13 14.23
C HIS A 2 3.79 -26.69 14.48
N PHE A 3 5.04 -26.37 14.16
CA PHE A 3 5.49 -25.00 13.96
C PHE A 3 5.64 -24.77 12.47
N TYR A 4 4.56 -24.38 11.80
CA TYR A 4 4.71 -23.69 10.52
C TYR A 4 5.34 -22.33 10.84
N LYS A 5 6.62 -22.18 10.53
CA LYS A 5 7.30 -20.89 10.53
C LYS A 5 6.49 -19.93 9.66
N SER A 6 6.27 -18.72 10.16
CA SER A 6 5.64 -17.61 9.45
C SER A 6 5.99 -17.61 7.97
N THR A 7 4.97 -17.63 7.11
CA THR A 7 5.12 -17.27 5.70
C THR A 7 5.78 -15.89 5.65
N ASN A 8 7.04 -15.84 5.22
CA ASN A 8 7.91 -14.67 5.34
C ASN A 8 7.31 -13.48 4.57
N ILE A 9 6.67 -12.52 5.26
CA ILE A 9 6.06 -11.33 4.60
C ILE A 9 7.16 -10.36 4.26
N HIS A 10 7.46 -10.27 2.97
CA HIS A 10 8.50 -9.40 2.46
C HIS A 10 7.88 -8.11 1.92
N PHE A 11 7.80 -7.11 2.81
CA PHE A 11 7.42 -5.76 2.42
C PHE A 11 8.55 -5.10 1.64
N TYR A 12 8.19 -4.39 0.58
CA TYR A 12 9.11 -3.55 -0.18
C TYR A 12 8.43 -2.22 -0.54
N LYS A 13 9.26 -1.23 -0.87
CA LYS A 13 8.87 0.13 -1.26
C LYS A 13 9.39 0.48 -2.65
N SER A 14 8.90 1.58 -3.22
CA SER A 14 9.43 2.11 -4.48
C SER A 14 10.81 2.75 -4.28
N THR A 15 11.57 2.96 -5.36
CA THR A 15 12.84 3.70 -5.32
C THR A 15 12.64 5.20 -5.13
N TYR A 16 11.43 5.71 -5.36
CA TYR A 16 11.05 7.09 -5.07
C TYR A 16 10.87 7.35 -3.57
N SER A 17 10.78 6.28 -2.78
CA SER A 17 10.62 6.28 -1.32
C SER A 17 11.93 6.46 -0.53
N GLY A 18 12.90 7.20 -1.07
CA GLY A 18 14.21 7.43 -0.46
C GLY A 18 14.28 8.71 0.40
N GLY A 19 14.91 8.64 1.58
CA GLY A 19 15.07 9.75 2.53
C GLY A 19 14.19 9.66 3.78
N ASP A 20 14.05 10.77 4.53
CA ASP A 20 13.11 10.93 5.67
C ASP A 20 11.63 11.05 5.21
N GLN A 21 11.39 10.86 3.91
CA GLN A 21 10.07 10.87 3.28
C GLN A 21 9.58 9.43 3.17
N THR A 22 8.71 9.11 4.10
CA THR A 22 8.15 7.81 4.42
C THR A 22 7.10 7.37 3.42
N CYS A 23 6.91 6.06 3.23
CA CYS A 23 6.21 5.58 2.03
C CYS A 23 5.32 4.37 2.27
N VAL A 24 4.47 4.14 1.27
CA VAL A 24 3.67 2.94 1.08
C VAL A 24 4.59 1.73 0.96
N GLU A 25 4.41 0.75 1.84
CA GLU A 25 5.03 -0.56 1.73
C GLU A 25 4.00 -1.58 1.24
N VAL A 26 4.45 -2.43 0.32
CA VAL A 26 3.62 -3.47 -0.30
C VAL A 26 4.27 -4.84 -0.10
N ALA A 27 3.47 -5.85 0.20
CA ALA A 27 3.88 -7.25 0.15
C ALA A 27 2.89 -8.08 -0.66
N HIS A 28 3.40 -8.81 -1.65
CA HIS A 28 2.60 -9.76 -2.43
C HIS A 28 2.48 -11.11 -1.71
N ARG A 29 1.30 -11.72 -1.86
CA ARG A 29 0.96 -13.11 -1.52
C ARG A 29 0.21 -13.73 -2.68
N ASP A 30 -0.05 -15.02 -2.57
CA ASP A 30 -0.74 -15.79 -3.62
C ASP A 30 -2.09 -15.15 -4.02
N ASP A 31 -2.90 -14.78 -3.03
CA ASP A 31 -4.28 -14.29 -3.21
C ASP A 31 -4.53 -12.86 -2.72
N VAL A 32 -3.55 -12.25 -2.04
CA VAL A 32 -3.68 -10.94 -1.40
C VAL A 32 -2.43 -10.07 -1.60
N VAL A 33 -2.64 -8.77 -1.65
CA VAL A 33 -1.60 -7.75 -1.54
C VAL A 33 -1.83 -6.99 -0.24
N LEU A 34 -0.78 -6.92 0.58
CA LEU A 34 -0.78 -6.21 1.86
C LEU A 34 -0.14 -4.84 1.66
N ILE A 35 -0.80 -3.80 2.16
CA ILE A 35 -0.34 -2.41 2.11
C ILE A 35 -0.22 -1.91 3.54
N ARG A 36 0.88 -1.26 3.87
CA ARG A 36 1.06 -0.62 5.18
C ARG A 36 1.87 0.67 5.07
N ASP A 37 1.82 1.45 6.13
CA ASP A 37 2.61 2.66 6.26
C ASP A 37 3.92 2.36 7.02
N SER A 38 5.06 2.63 6.37
CA SER A 38 6.38 2.49 6.98
C SER A 38 6.63 3.45 8.15
N LYS A 39 5.87 4.55 8.28
CA LYS A 39 5.96 5.49 9.43
C LYS A 39 5.51 4.91 10.75
N TYR A 40 4.71 3.85 10.72
CA TYR A 40 4.03 3.42 11.92
C TYR A 40 5.05 3.07 13.01
N ALA A 41 5.01 3.84 14.11
CA ALA A 41 5.97 3.77 15.21
C ALA A 41 5.39 3.11 16.48
N GLY A 42 4.18 2.53 16.38
CA GLY A 42 3.55 1.79 17.47
C GLY A 42 4.01 0.33 17.56
N PRO A 43 3.35 -0.49 18.39
CA PRO A 43 3.65 -1.91 18.51
C PRO A 43 3.50 -2.65 17.18
N VAL A 44 4.48 -3.49 16.82
CA VAL A 44 4.52 -4.15 15.50
C VAL A 44 3.29 -5.02 15.24
N ASP A 45 2.72 -5.62 16.29
CA ASP A 45 1.50 -6.43 16.25
C ASP A 45 0.21 -5.60 16.10
N GLU A 46 0.29 -4.28 16.27
CA GLU A 46 -0.80 -3.33 16.06
C GLU A 46 -0.64 -2.52 14.77
N GLN A 47 0.42 -2.75 13.97
CA GLN A 47 0.65 -2.01 12.73
C GLN A 47 -0.53 -2.18 11.75
N PRO A 48 -1.20 -1.09 11.34
CA PRO A 48 -2.33 -1.17 10.42
C PRO A 48 -1.89 -1.70 9.05
N VAL A 49 -2.62 -2.70 8.56
CA VAL A 49 -2.40 -3.29 7.23
C VAL A 49 -3.73 -3.30 6.48
N VAL A 50 -3.73 -2.70 5.29
CA VAL A 50 -4.83 -2.83 4.34
C VAL A 50 -4.57 -4.05 3.46
N SER A 51 -5.58 -4.90 3.29
CA SER A 51 -5.52 -6.10 2.46
C SER A 51 -6.43 -5.94 1.23
N LEU A 52 -5.91 -6.28 0.05
CA LEU A 52 -6.66 -6.30 -1.20
C LEU A 52 -6.40 -7.62 -1.94
N SER A 53 -7.39 -8.20 -2.60
CA SER A 53 -7.13 -9.39 -3.42
C SER A 53 -6.07 -9.11 -4.50
N SER A 54 -5.14 -10.04 -4.71
CA SER A 54 -4.12 -9.94 -5.76
C SER A 54 -4.73 -9.81 -7.16
N ALA A 55 -5.94 -10.31 -7.38
CA ALA A 55 -6.70 -10.16 -8.62
C ALA A 55 -7.12 -8.70 -8.91
N HIS A 56 -7.25 -7.87 -7.88
CA HIS A 56 -7.68 -6.48 -7.98
C HIS A 56 -6.51 -5.48 -7.89
N TRP A 57 -5.27 -5.97 -7.77
CA TRP A 57 -4.10 -5.11 -7.57
C TRP A 57 -3.90 -4.11 -8.69
N THR A 58 -3.95 -4.57 -9.95
CA THR A 58 -3.80 -3.69 -11.13
C THR A 58 -4.87 -2.60 -11.16
N ALA A 59 -6.12 -2.91 -10.80
CA ALA A 59 -7.19 -1.92 -10.75
C ALA A 59 -6.96 -0.85 -9.66
N LEU A 60 -6.37 -1.22 -8.52
CA LEU A 60 -5.97 -0.25 -7.50
C LEU A 60 -4.83 0.65 -7.99
N LEU A 61 -3.83 0.08 -8.68
CA LEU A 61 -2.73 0.83 -9.26
C LEU A 61 -3.23 1.83 -10.32
N ASP A 62 -4.12 1.41 -11.22
CA ASP A 62 -4.76 2.27 -12.21
C ASP A 62 -5.53 3.42 -11.55
N LEU A 63 -6.30 3.12 -10.49
CA LEU A 63 -7.01 4.14 -9.72
C LEU A 63 -6.03 5.15 -9.09
N ALA A 64 -4.95 4.67 -8.47
CA ALA A 64 -3.94 5.54 -7.87
C ALA A 64 -3.27 6.44 -8.92
N SER A 65 -2.89 5.90 -10.08
CA SER A 65 -2.30 6.66 -11.19
C SER A 65 -3.26 7.68 -11.81
N SER A 66 -4.57 7.43 -11.76
CA SER A 66 -5.57 8.41 -12.21
C SER A 66 -5.70 9.61 -11.27
N ASN A 67 -5.11 9.54 -10.07
CA ASN A 67 -5.24 10.52 -8.99
C ASN A 67 -6.71 10.87 -8.67
N ALA A 68 -7.59 9.87 -8.74
CA ALA A 68 -9.01 10.01 -8.44
C ALA A 68 -9.38 9.18 -7.21
N SER A 69 -10.41 9.65 -6.50
CA SER A 69 -11.05 8.85 -5.44
C SER A 69 -11.92 7.76 -6.06
N GLY A 70 -11.91 6.57 -5.46
CA GLY A 70 -12.69 5.43 -5.94
C GLY A 70 -12.58 4.21 -5.04
N GLN A 71 -13.34 3.18 -5.36
CA GLN A 71 -13.34 1.92 -4.63
C GLN A 71 -12.96 0.77 -5.57
N VAL A 72 -12.08 -0.10 -5.10
CA VAL A 72 -11.67 -1.35 -5.74
C VAL A 72 -11.88 -2.47 -4.73
N ASP A 73 -12.87 -3.33 -4.97
CA ASP A 73 -13.26 -4.40 -4.05
C ASP A 73 -13.58 -3.85 -2.64
N SER A 74 -12.87 -4.27 -1.60
CA SER A 74 -13.04 -3.77 -0.23
C SER A 74 -12.11 -2.60 0.15
N VAL A 75 -11.38 -2.03 -0.82
CA VAL A 75 -10.44 -0.93 -0.58
C VAL A 75 -10.94 0.35 -1.26
N THR A 76 -10.97 1.44 -0.50
CA THR A 76 -11.29 2.78 -1.00
C THR A 76 -10.03 3.64 -1.00
N VAL A 77 -9.76 4.30 -2.11
CA VAL A 77 -8.79 5.39 -2.22
C VAL A 77 -9.56 6.70 -2.19
N SER A 78 -9.22 7.57 -1.24
CA SER A 78 -9.79 8.91 -1.11
C SER A 78 -8.68 9.94 -1.31
N VAL A 79 -8.65 10.60 -2.47
CA VAL A 79 -7.74 11.72 -2.73
C VAL A 79 -8.28 12.97 -2.04
N HIS A 80 -7.40 13.66 -1.33
CA HIS A 80 -7.73 14.84 -0.53
C HIS A 80 -7.47 16.13 -1.32
N PRO A 81 -8.13 17.26 -0.96
CA PRO A 81 -7.90 18.55 -1.62
C PRO A 81 -6.47 19.08 -1.54
N ASP A 82 -5.68 18.63 -0.56
CA ASP A 82 -4.27 19.01 -0.39
C ASP A 82 -3.31 18.20 -1.28
N GLY A 83 -3.82 17.19 -2.02
CA GLY A 83 -3.04 16.29 -2.85
C GLY A 83 -2.56 15.02 -2.14
N GLY A 84 -2.86 14.86 -0.84
CA GLY A 84 -2.65 13.60 -0.12
C GLY A 84 -3.76 12.59 -0.43
N ALA A 85 -3.67 11.41 0.16
CA ALA A 85 -4.70 10.39 0.01
C ALA A 85 -4.83 9.50 1.26
N THR A 86 -6.03 8.94 1.44
CA THR A 86 -6.27 7.84 2.38
C THR A 86 -6.57 6.55 1.63
N ILE A 87 -5.89 5.46 1.99
CA ILE A 87 -6.27 4.11 1.58
C ILE A 87 -7.00 3.45 2.76
N THR A 88 -8.28 3.17 2.59
CA THR A 88 -9.12 2.53 3.61
C THR A 88 -9.47 1.11 3.20
N GLY A 89 -9.08 0.13 4.01
CA GLY A 89 -9.52 -1.26 3.91
C GLY A 89 -10.62 -1.57 4.94
N ARG A 90 -10.88 -2.85 5.17
CA ARG A 90 -11.92 -3.29 6.14
C ARG A 90 -11.61 -2.88 7.58
N ASP A 91 -10.35 -2.99 7.99
CA ASP A 91 -9.94 -2.87 9.39
C ASP A 91 -8.92 -1.75 9.64
N ALA A 92 -8.49 -1.05 8.59
CA ALA A 92 -7.42 -0.05 8.66
C ALA A 92 -7.62 1.09 7.67
N ALA A 93 -7.14 2.27 8.03
CA ALA A 93 -7.01 3.43 7.15
C ALA A 93 -5.57 3.96 7.22
N LEU A 94 -4.94 4.11 6.05
CA LEU A 94 -3.56 4.59 5.90
C LEU A 94 -3.61 5.99 5.28
N VAL A 95 -3.08 6.99 6.00
CA VAL A 95 -3.15 8.39 5.59
C VAL A 95 -1.78 8.86 5.11
N TYR A 96 -1.74 9.31 3.87
CA TYR A 96 -0.52 9.76 3.20
C TYR A 96 -0.58 11.25 2.91
N THR A 97 0.53 11.92 3.17
CA THR A 97 0.74 13.32 2.79
C THR A 97 0.90 13.46 1.26
N PRO A 98 0.80 14.67 0.71
CA PRO A 98 0.92 14.88 -0.74
C PRO A 98 2.24 14.37 -1.32
N ALA A 99 3.36 14.55 -0.61
CA ALA A 99 4.68 14.09 -1.07
C ALA A 99 4.77 12.56 -1.12
N GLU A 100 4.15 11.87 -0.17
CA GLU A 100 4.18 10.41 -0.11
C GLU A 100 3.27 9.78 -1.17
N TRP A 101 2.12 10.41 -1.41
CA TRP A 101 1.21 10.00 -2.47
C TRP A 101 1.82 10.22 -3.86
N ASP A 102 2.50 11.36 -4.08
CA ASP A 102 3.26 11.62 -5.31
C ASP A 102 4.39 10.60 -5.53
N ALA A 103 5.16 10.28 -4.48
CA ALA A 103 6.20 9.24 -4.56
C ALA A 103 5.62 7.84 -4.85
N PHE A 104 4.47 7.52 -4.27
CA PHE A 104 3.76 6.27 -4.55
C PHE A 104 3.32 6.21 -6.01
N THR A 105 2.59 7.21 -6.50
CA THR A 105 2.05 7.23 -7.88
C THR A 105 3.15 7.24 -8.94
N LYS A 106 4.31 7.87 -8.68
CA LYS A 106 5.53 7.72 -9.52
C LYS A 106 6.06 6.29 -9.54
N GLY A 107 6.11 5.63 -8.38
CA GLY A 107 6.48 4.21 -8.29
C GLY A 107 5.50 3.30 -9.03
N VAL A 108 4.21 3.64 -9.03
CA VAL A 108 3.18 2.93 -9.82
C VAL A 108 3.42 3.14 -11.32
N ALA A 109 3.62 4.38 -11.77
CA ALA A 109 3.86 4.70 -13.17
C ALA A 109 5.10 3.99 -13.75
N ASP A 110 6.12 3.76 -12.92
CA ASP A 110 7.33 3.01 -13.26
C ASP A 110 7.20 1.48 -13.13
N GLY A 111 6.00 0.97 -12.81
CA GLY A 111 5.74 -0.47 -12.65
C GLY A 111 6.44 -1.12 -11.46
N GLN A 112 6.89 -0.34 -10.48
CA GLN A 112 7.71 -0.84 -9.37
C GLN A 112 6.94 -1.73 -8.39
N PHE A 113 5.61 -1.71 -8.49
CA PHE A 113 4.68 -2.43 -7.63
C PHE A 113 4.06 -3.67 -8.28
N ASP A 114 4.38 -3.97 -9.55
CA ASP A 114 3.83 -5.13 -10.29
C ASP A 114 4.52 -6.47 -10.00
N ARG A 115 5.65 -6.42 -9.29
CA ARG A 115 6.48 -7.61 -9.04
C ARG A 115 5.83 -8.53 -8.01
N ARG A 116 5.46 -9.74 -8.44
CA ARG A 116 5.38 -10.90 -7.54
C ARG A 116 6.82 -11.25 -7.17
N ALA A 117 7.24 -10.89 -5.96
CA ALA A 117 8.54 -11.32 -5.43
C ALA A 117 8.61 -12.84 -5.31
#